data_AF-A0A6F8XRQ4-F1
#
_entry.id   AF-A0A6F8XRQ4-F1
#
_cell.length_a   1.000
_cell.length_b   1.000
_cell.length_c   1.000
_cell.angle_alpha   90.00
_cell.angle_beta   90.00
_cell.angle_gamma   90.00
#
_symmetry.space_group_name_H-M   'P 1'
#
loop_
_entity.id
_entity.type
_entity.pdbx_description
1 polymer ?
#
loop_
_entity_poly.entity_id
_entity_poly.type
_entity_poly.pdbx_seq_one_letter_code
_entity_poly.pdbx_strand_id
1 'polypeptide(L)'
;MARMTLHLTLDIHSGHAALTPEGDPAPVWEGTLYPAFWVTTGGGEPRLVTVTGTRTDGDSVELDLGGFGSGRAVWRVSETRLDLAELEVEFDDPQTSIVDMFFGVRPLSEGERDAAPDLSLPFWPDWRAAGFCVPSGRPAPAQSFFRRWDLGHARLPLGMFGPAMGSPYAAAFPRPLWAAALGDDRGWVVAGAGEVPDAAMTFDVRSTSAALRWRYREDLWGAPGPRRRWTDPLRLTWAGTAWDAYAAYFASFEVRPSTADRAAASVWNTWGDFRNGHFRLPEVADAAADLAADVLVLDDHWESMVSSGKPHTGRFPDFDADLAYARKLGLRLGFWQSVGWIDDPAAVGLTDEDLLRGADGRPRRANWALDPRDPAQHWCLDPSSARTRAFLVQRTRELVQAYDPAILKLDFGYGLPGPDVAAPPTRRCAASGSATSCTAS
;
A
#
# COMPACT_ATOMS: atom_id res chain seq x y z
N MET A 1 30.16 -7.80 17.11
CA MET A 1 29.79 -9.14 16.59
C MET A 1 30.37 -9.25 15.19
N ALA A 2 30.98 -10.37 14.83
CA ALA A 2 31.40 -10.60 13.45
C ALA A 2 30.16 -10.61 12.54
N ARG A 3 30.23 -9.97 11.37
CA ARG A 3 29.15 -10.06 10.38
C ARG A 3 29.09 -11.51 9.89
N MET A 4 27.95 -12.15 10.05
CA MET A 4 27.74 -13.50 9.56
C MET A 4 27.46 -13.45 8.06
N THR A 5 28.18 -14.25 7.28
CA THR A 5 27.96 -14.39 5.84
C THR A 5 26.71 -15.25 5.60
N LEU A 6 25.85 -14.82 4.67
CA LEU A 6 24.66 -15.55 4.26
C LEU A 6 24.76 -15.91 2.78
N HIS A 7 24.35 -17.12 2.43
CA HIS A 7 24.39 -17.65 1.07
C HIS A 7 22.98 -17.89 0.56
N LEU A 8 22.65 -17.29 -0.58
CA LEU A 8 21.42 -17.57 -1.30
C LEU A 8 21.65 -18.74 -2.26
N THR A 9 20.82 -19.77 -2.16
CA THR A 9 20.68 -20.82 -3.18
C THR A 9 19.33 -20.68 -3.86
N LEU A 10 19.30 -20.82 -5.19
CA LEU A 10 18.08 -20.76 -6.02
C LEU A 10 18.07 -21.95 -6.98
N ASP A 11 17.02 -22.76 -6.92
CA ASP A 11 16.68 -23.70 -7.98
C ASP A 11 15.85 -22.98 -9.04
N ILE A 12 16.42 -22.86 -10.23
CA ILE A 12 15.82 -22.09 -11.31
C ILE A 12 14.60 -22.76 -11.95
N HIS A 13 14.42 -24.07 -11.78
CA HIS A 13 13.27 -24.77 -12.36
C HIS A 13 12.03 -24.63 -11.48
N SER A 14 12.20 -24.88 -10.19
CA SER A 14 11.12 -24.74 -9.22
C SER A 14 10.90 -23.30 -8.74
N GLY A 15 11.92 -22.45 -8.88
CA GLY A 15 11.96 -21.12 -8.27
C GLY A 15 12.13 -21.19 -6.75
N HIS A 16 12.43 -22.36 -6.19
CA HIS A 16 12.67 -22.51 -4.76
C HIS A 16 14.00 -21.88 -4.38
N ALA A 17 14.00 -21.07 -3.33
CA ALA A 17 15.21 -20.46 -2.80
C ALA A 17 15.34 -20.68 -1.30
N ALA A 18 16.58 -20.67 -0.83
CA ALA A 18 16.93 -20.75 0.57
C ALA A 18 18.11 -19.83 0.87
N LEU A 19 18.05 -19.19 2.03
CA LEU A 19 19.11 -18.35 2.58
C LEU A 19 19.72 -19.08 3.78
N THR A 20 20.99 -19.46 3.68
CA THR A 20 21.70 -20.25 4.70
C THR A 20 22.89 -19.49 5.27
N PRO A 21 23.11 -19.53 6.59
CA PRO A 21 24.35 -19.02 7.17
C PRO A 21 25.57 -19.85 6.78
N GLU A 22 26.71 -19.19 6.64
CA GLU A 22 27.99 -19.89 6.47
C GLU A 22 28.27 -20.81 7.67
N GLY A 23 28.42 -22.10 7.41
CA GLY A 23 28.67 -23.12 8.44
C GLY A 23 27.43 -23.68 9.15
N ASP A 24 26.22 -23.22 8.84
CA ASP A 24 24.95 -23.81 9.32
C ASP A 24 24.12 -24.32 8.13
N PRO A 25 23.87 -25.63 8.02
CA PRO A 25 23.07 -26.17 6.92
C PRO A 25 21.58 -25.82 7.02
N ALA A 26 21.10 -25.34 8.17
CA ALA A 26 19.70 -25.00 8.34
C ALA A 26 19.39 -23.58 7.81
N PRO A 27 18.45 -23.42 6.87
CA PRO A 27 18.12 -22.10 6.35
C PRO A 27 17.49 -21.19 7.41
N VAL A 28 17.77 -19.88 7.30
CA VAL A 28 17.06 -18.84 8.06
C VAL A 28 15.77 -18.40 7.37
N TRP A 29 15.73 -18.57 6.05
CA TRP A 29 14.57 -18.36 5.22
C TRP A 29 14.59 -19.32 4.03
N GLU A 30 13.44 -19.88 3.65
CA GLU A 30 13.26 -20.69 2.46
C GLU A 30 11.86 -20.50 1.86
N GLY A 31 11.70 -20.74 0.55
CA GLY A 31 10.40 -20.82 -0.11
C GLY A 31 10.42 -20.44 -1.60
N THR A 32 9.26 -20.34 -2.23
CA THR A 32 9.16 -20.16 -3.69
C THR A 32 9.24 -18.68 -4.08
N LEU A 33 10.06 -18.37 -5.09
CA LEU A 33 10.26 -17.01 -5.63
C LEU A 33 9.55 -16.73 -6.94
N TYR A 34 9.12 -17.76 -7.68
CA TYR A 34 8.27 -17.52 -8.83
C TYR A 34 6.88 -17.04 -8.40
N PRO A 35 6.26 -16.14 -9.18
CA PRO A 35 4.92 -15.68 -8.88
C PRO A 35 3.93 -16.83 -9.09
N ALA A 36 2.87 -16.84 -8.30
CA ALA A 36 1.66 -17.60 -8.59
C ALA A 36 0.49 -16.64 -8.76
N PHE A 37 -0.40 -16.91 -9.71
CA PHE A 37 -1.53 -16.02 -10.02
C PHE A 37 -2.83 -16.68 -9.61
N TRP A 38 -3.63 -15.96 -8.83
CA TRP A 38 -5.03 -16.30 -8.59
C TRP A 38 -5.88 -15.55 -9.61
N VAL A 39 -6.40 -16.28 -10.61
CA VAL A 39 -7.02 -15.70 -11.80
C VAL A 39 -8.45 -16.14 -11.97
N THR A 40 -9.26 -15.33 -12.64
CA THR A 40 -10.55 -15.75 -13.19
C THR A 40 -10.51 -15.69 -14.72
N THR A 41 -11.26 -16.59 -15.36
CA THR A 41 -11.33 -16.66 -16.82
C THR A 41 -12.80 -16.64 -17.22
N GLY A 42 -13.22 -15.67 -18.04
CA GLY A 42 -14.61 -15.55 -18.51
C GLY A 42 -15.66 -15.43 -17.38
N GLY A 43 -15.27 -14.92 -16.20
CA GLY A 43 -16.14 -14.84 -15.02
C GLY A 43 -16.38 -16.17 -14.28
N GLY A 44 -15.60 -17.21 -14.58
CA GLY A 44 -15.62 -18.48 -13.86
C GLY A 44 -15.00 -18.42 -12.46
N GLU A 45 -15.08 -19.54 -11.75
CA GLU A 45 -14.46 -19.71 -10.42
C GLU A 45 -12.94 -19.43 -10.49
N PRO A 46 -12.38 -18.71 -9.51
CA PRO A 46 -10.96 -18.42 -9.48
C PRO A 46 -10.08 -19.68 -9.41
N ARG A 47 -8.91 -19.65 -10.04
CA ARG A 47 -7.95 -20.76 -10.10
C ARG A 47 -6.54 -20.27 -9.83
N LEU A 48 -5.72 -21.14 -9.24
CA LEU A 48 -4.29 -20.88 -9.05
C LEU A 48 -3.53 -21.34 -10.28
N VAL A 49 -2.74 -20.43 -10.84
CA VAL A 49 -1.76 -20.66 -11.90
C VAL A 49 -0.39 -20.58 -11.26
N THR A 50 0.32 -21.70 -11.21
CA THR A 50 1.70 -21.77 -10.73
C THR A 50 2.66 -21.57 -11.89
N VAL A 51 3.78 -20.91 -11.63
CA VAL A 51 4.82 -20.66 -12.62
C VAL A 51 6.03 -21.56 -12.35
N THR A 52 6.63 -22.08 -13.42
CA THR A 52 7.91 -22.78 -13.35
C THR A 52 8.90 -22.23 -14.38
N GLY A 53 10.20 -22.39 -14.11
CA GLY A 53 11.26 -22.01 -15.04
C GLY A 53 11.63 -23.16 -15.97
N THR A 54 11.62 -22.93 -17.28
CA THR A 54 11.91 -23.97 -18.28
C THR A 54 13.32 -23.85 -18.85
N ARG A 55 13.77 -22.62 -19.12
CA ARG A 55 15.04 -22.35 -19.77
C ARG A 55 15.68 -21.07 -19.23
N THR A 56 17.00 -21.07 -19.13
CA THR A 56 17.79 -19.89 -18.73
C THR A 56 18.61 -19.34 -19.90
N ASP A 57 18.74 -18.02 -19.95
CA ASP A 57 19.65 -17.28 -20.82
C ASP A 57 20.22 -16.08 -20.05
N GLY A 58 21.42 -16.27 -19.48
CA GLY A 58 22.02 -15.33 -18.54
C GLY A 58 21.13 -15.10 -17.32
N ASP A 59 20.75 -13.84 -17.12
CA ASP A 59 19.86 -13.38 -16.04
C ASP A 59 18.36 -13.60 -16.35
N SER A 60 18.03 -14.04 -17.56
CA SER A 60 16.65 -14.25 -18.02
C SER A 60 16.23 -15.71 -17.87
N VAL A 61 14.97 -15.94 -17.49
CA VAL A 61 14.34 -17.26 -17.40
C VAL A 61 13.04 -17.25 -18.18
N GLU A 62 12.86 -18.21 -19.08
CA GLU A 62 11.58 -18.51 -19.71
C GLU A 62 10.66 -19.20 -18.71
N LEU A 63 9.41 -18.73 -18.64
CA LEU A 63 8.41 -19.18 -17.68
C LEU A 63 7.32 -19.99 -18.38
N ASP A 64 6.93 -21.09 -17.75
CA ASP A 64 5.77 -21.90 -18.12
C ASP A 64 4.66 -21.72 -17.07
N LEU A 65 3.48 -21.30 -17.53
CA LEU A 65 2.27 -21.15 -16.71
C LEU A 65 1.35 -22.38 -16.89
N GLY A 66 1.88 -23.48 -17.45
CA GLY A 66 1.13 -24.65 -17.85
C GLY A 66 0.17 -24.31 -19.00
N GLY A 67 -1.06 -24.81 -18.93
CA GLY A 67 -2.08 -24.54 -19.94
C GLY A 67 -2.69 -23.13 -19.92
N PHE A 68 -2.06 -22.17 -19.24
CA PHE A 68 -2.56 -20.80 -19.11
C PHE A 68 -1.74 -19.78 -19.90
N GLY A 69 -0.52 -20.12 -20.33
CA GLY A 69 0.32 -19.22 -21.10
C GLY A 69 1.81 -19.39 -20.81
N SER A 70 2.57 -18.33 -21.10
CA SER A 70 4.02 -18.32 -20.94
C SER A 70 4.51 -16.97 -20.43
N GLY A 71 5.79 -16.87 -20.10
CA GLY A 71 6.35 -15.61 -19.65
C GLY A 71 7.86 -15.57 -19.62
N ARG A 72 8.38 -14.50 -19.03
CA ARG A 72 9.80 -14.26 -18.84
C ARG A 72 10.04 -13.56 -17.51
N ALA A 73 11.02 -14.05 -16.75
CA ALA A 73 11.56 -13.38 -15.58
C ALA A 73 13.00 -12.93 -15.86
N VAL A 74 13.38 -11.74 -15.43
CA VAL A 74 14.78 -11.27 -15.42
C VAL A 74 15.19 -11.02 -13.99
N TRP A 75 16.23 -11.70 -13.54
CA TRP A 75 16.75 -11.58 -12.18
C TRP A 75 17.99 -10.71 -12.13
N ARG A 76 18.19 -9.96 -11.04
CA ARG A 76 19.46 -9.29 -10.74
C ARG A 76 19.95 -9.76 -9.40
N VAL A 77 21.16 -10.30 -9.37
CA VAL A 77 21.78 -10.86 -8.16
C VAL A 77 22.99 -10.03 -7.77
N SER A 78 23.15 -9.78 -6.48
CA SER A 78 24.36 -9.27 -5.86
C SER A 78 24.62 -10.00 -4.54
N GLU A 79 25.69 -9.64 -3.83
CA GLU A 79 26.10 -10.32 -2.60
C GLU A 79 25.02 -10.37 -1.52
N THR A 80 24.20 -9.31 -1.41
CA THR A 80 23.20 -9.17 -0.34
C THR A 80 21.80 -8.84 -0.86
N ARG A 81 21.56 -9.04 -2.16
CA ARG A 81 20.30 -8.64 -2.81
C ARG A 81 19.98 -9.50 -4.03
N LEU A 82 18.69 -9.79 -4.17
CA LEU A 82 18.07 -10.42 -5.34
C LEU A 82 16.85 -9.59 -5.76
N ASP A 83 16.79 -9.17 -7.01
CA ASP A 83 15.59 -8.55 -7.60
C ASP A 83 15.02 -9.42 -8.70
N LEU A 84 13.70 -9.56 -8.74
CA LEU A 84 12.98 -9.88 -9.96
C LEU A 84 12.85 -8.58 -10.76
N ALA A 85 13.89 -8.21 -11.52
CA ALA A 85 13.99 -6.91 -12.18
C ALA A 85 12.91 -6.67 -13.23
N GLU A 86 12.51 -7.72 -13.95
CA GLU A 86 11.39 -7.68 -14.90
C GLU A 86 10.61 -8.98 -14.79
N LEU A 87 9.29 -8.87 -14.75
CA LEU A 87 8.39 -10.00 -14.93
C LEU A 87 7.45 -9.67 -16.09
N GLU A 88 7.35 -10.58 -17.03
CA GLU A 88 6.40 -10.52 -18.12
C GLU A 88 5.66 -11.85 -18.22
N VAL A 89 4.34 -11.80 -18.37
CA VAL A 89 3.52 -12.99 -18.65
C VAL A 89 2.53 -12.67 -19.76
N GLU A 90 2.22 -13.68 -20.57
CA GLU A 90 1.20 -13.63 -21.61
C GLU A 90 0.26 -14.82 -21.39
N PHE A 91 -1.00 -14.51 -21.09
CA PHE A 91 -2.05 -15.51 -20.92
C PHE A 91 -2.63 -15.88 -22.28
N ASP A 92 -2.86 -17.17 -22.49
CA ASP A 92 -3.45 -17.70 -23.73
C ASP A 92 -4.90 -17.23 -23.91
N ASP A 93 -5.65 -17.11 -22.82
CA ASP A 93 -7.00 -16.53 -22.83
C ASP A 93 -6.93 -15.01 -22.51
N PRO A 94 -7.27 -14.13 -23.47
CA PRO A 94 -7.25 -12.68 -23.27
C PRO A 94 -8.31 -12.17 -22.27
N GLN A 95 -9.27 -13.01 -21.85
CA GLN A 95 -10.24 -12.71 -20.81
C GLN A 95 -9.73 -13.06 -19.39
N THR A 96 -8.51 -13.58 -19.27
CA THR A 96 -7.89 -13.88 -17.98
C THR A 96 -7.70 -12.59 -17.18
N SER A 97 -8.28 -12.56 -15.99
CA SER A 97 -8.20 -11.45 -15.04
C SER A 97 -7.43 -11.88 -13.80
N ILE A 98 -6.36 -11.18 -13.46
CA ILE A 98 -5.61 -11.40 -12.23
C ILE A 98 -6.38 -10.81 -11.05
N VAL A 99 -6.80 -11.67 -10.12
CA VAL A 99 -7.38 -11.25 -8.84
C VAL A 99 -6.25 -10.89 -7.88
N ASP A 100 -5.26 -11.79 -7.76
CA ASP A 100 -4.08 -11.61 -6.93
C ASP A 100 -2.85 -12.26 -7.58
N MET A 101 -1.66 -11.70 -7.32
CA MET A 101 -0.37 -12.35 -7.54
C MET A 101 0.29 -12.61 -6.19
N PHE A 102 0.90 -13.78 -6.04
CA PHE A 102 1.56 -14.20 -4.81
C PHE A 102 3.03 -14.52 -5.06
N PHE A 103 3.87 -14.21 -4.10
CA PHE A 103 5.21 -14.78 -3.95
C PHE A 103 5.27 -15.57 -2.65
N GLY A 104 5.80 -16.79 -2.71
CA GLY A 104 5.84 -17.67 -1.55
C GLY A 104 4.57 -18.44 -1.30
N VAL A 105 3.96 -19.02 -2.34
CA VAL A 105 2.82 -19.93 -2.18
C VAL A 105 3.03 -21.16 -3.06
N ARG A 106 2.42 -22.28 -2.65
CA ARG A 106 2.31 -23.48 -3.48
C ARG A 106 0.99 -24.20 -3.28
N PRO A 107 0.51 -24.99 -4.27
CA PRO A 107 -0.62 -25.87 -4.11
C PRO A 107 -0.41 -26.81 -2.92
N LEU A 108 -1.48 -27.06 -2.17
CA LEU A 108 -1.48 -28.08 -1.12
C LEU A 108 -1.55 -29.46 -1.78
N SER A 109 -0.66 -30.37 -1.38
CA SER A 109 -0.82 -31.80 -1.69
C SER A 109 -2.03 -32.38 -0.96
N GLU A 110 -2.50 -33.56 -1.38
CA GLU A 110 -3.66 -34.22 -0.75
C GLU A 110 -3.50 -34.39 0.77
N GLY A 111 -2.36 -34.93 1.22
CA GLY A 111 -2.08 -35.08 2.65
C GLY A 111 -1.92 -33.75 3.40
N GLU A 112 -1.46 -32.69 2.73
CA GLU A 112 -1.41 -31.36 3.35
C GLU A 112 -2.80 -30.72 3.44
N ARG A 113 -3.70 -31.00 2.49
CA ARG A 113 -5.10 -30.58 2.58
C ARG A 113 -5.81 -31.23 3.76
N ASP A 114 -5.52 -32.51 4.04
CA ASP A 114 -6.06 -33.22 5.21
C ASP A 114 -5.58 -32.60 6.54
N ALA A 115 -4.40 -31.98 6.54
CA ALA A 115 -3.80 -31.35 7.72
C ALA A 115 -4.03 -29.83 7.81
N ALA A 116 -4.52 -29.18 6.74
CA ALA A 116 -4.67 -27.74 6.69
C ALA A 116 -5.80 -27.28 7.63
N PRO A 117 -5.57 -26.28 8.50
CA PRO A 117 -6.61 -25.78 9.40
C PRO A 117 -7.67 -24.94 8.68
N ASP A 118 -7.41 -24.55 7.43
CA ASP A 118 -8.31 -23.77 6.58
C ASP A 118 -8.14 -24.21 5.11
N LEU A 119 -9.25 -24.55 4.46
CA LEU A 119 -9.33 -24.96 3.05
C LEU A 119 -10.01 -23.90 2.17
N SER A 120 -10.14 -22.66 2.66
CA SER A 120 -10.69 -21.52 1.89
C SER A 120 -9.91 -21.22 0.61
N LEU A 121 -8.65 -21.64 0.53
CA LEU A 121 -7.81 -21.56 -0.66
C LEU A 121 -7.20 -22.94 -0.95
N PRO A 122 -7.03 -23.34 -2.22
CA PRO A 122 -6.44 -24.63 -2.59
C PRO A 122 -4.90 -24.66 -2.46
N PHE A 123 -4.32 -23.64 -1.83
CA PHE A 123 -2.88 -23.42 -1.73
C PHE A 123 -2.51 -22.80 -0.38
N TRP A 124 -1.23 -22.84 -0.07
CA TRP A 124 -0.69 -22.37 1.21
C TRP A 124 0.58 -21.53 1.01
N PRO A 125 0.79 -20.51 1.86
CA PRO A 125 2.06 -19.83 1.95
C PRO A 125 3.21 -20.81 2.23
N ASP A 126 4.34 -20.64 1.56
CA ASP A 126 5.48 -21.54 1.67
C ASP A 126 6.79 -20.86 2.07
N TRP A 127 6.80 -19.53 2.26
CA TRP A 127 7.95 -18.90 2.90
C TRP A 127 8.00 -19.28 4.37
N ARG A 128 9.15 -19.80 4.79
CA ARG A 128 9.39 -20.25 6.15
C ARG A 128 10.55 -19.47 6.73
N ALA A 129 10.37 -19.02 7.96
CA ALA A 129 11.40 -18.44 8.80
C ALA A 129 11.05 -18.68 10.27
N ALA A 130 11.97 -18.40 11.19
CA ALA A 130 11.73 -18.53 12.62
C ALA A 130 10.81 -17.44 13.18
N GLY A 131 10.85 -16.23 12.61
CA GLY A 131 9.90 -15.16 12.91
C GLY A 131 9.87 -14.07 11.85
N PHE A 132 9.06 -13.06 12.12
CA PHE A 132 8.73 -11.98 11.20
C PHE A 132 8.90 -10.64 11.90
N CYS A 133 9.42 -9.65 11.18
CA CYS A 133 9.39 -8.25 11.56
C CYS A 133 8.59 -7.48 10.52
N VAL A 134 7.47 -6.89 10.92
CA VAL A 134 6.67 -6.03 10.03
C VAL A 134 6.81 -4.59 10.50
N PRO A 135 7.24 -3.64 9.65
CA PRO A 135 7.33 -2.24 10.02
C PRO A 135 5.93 -1.79 10.40
N SER A 136 5.74 -1.45 11.67
CA SER A 136 4.54 -0.72 12.06
C SER A 136 4.84 0.77 11.97
N GLY A 137 3.85 1.59 11.62
CA GLY A 137 4.00 3.04 11.60
C GLY A 137 4.29 3.70 12.96
N ARG A 138 4.68 2.93 13.99
CA ARG A 138 5.09 3.41 15.31
C ARG A 138 6.62 3.47 15.41
N PRO A 139 7.18 4.43 16.16
CA PRO A 139 8.62 4.68 16.25
C PRO A 139 9.45 3.58 16.97
N ALA A 140 8.90 2.39 17.20
CA ALA A 140 9.57 1.31 17.94
C ALA A 140 9.49 -0.05 17.19
N PRO A 141 10.37 -0.30 16.20
CA PRO A 141 10.47 -1.59 15.51
C PRO A 141 10.88 -2.77 16.40
N ALA A 142 11.40 -2.54 17.62
CA ALA A 142 11.62 -3.62 18.60
C ALA A 142 10.32 -4.26 19.11
N GLN A 143 9.15 -3.62 18.91
CA GLN A 143 7.84 -4.23 19.16
C GLN A 143 7.30 -5.02 17.96
N SER A 144 8.03 -5.07 16.85
CA SER A 144 7.57 -5.66 15.59
C SER A 144 8.04 -7.09 15.35
N PHE A 145 8.84 -7.70 16.25
CA PHE A 145 9.17 -9.13 16.12
C PHE A 145 8.03 -10.01 16.61
N PHE A 146 7.58 -10.88 15.73
CA PHE A 146 6.62 -11.93 16.02
C PHE A 146 7.29 -13.27 15.70
N ARG A 147 7.22 -14.23 16.63
CA ARG A 147 7.60 -15.60 16.28
C ARG A 147 6.66 -16.08 15.20
N ARG A 148 7.10 -17.04 14.39
CA ARG A 148 6.34 -17.48 13.21
C ARG A 148 4.89 -17.90 13.50
N TRP A 149 4.57 -18.30 14.73
CA TRP A 149 3.21 -18.69 15.16
C TRP A 149 2.43 -17.60 15.90
N ASP A 150 3.04 -16.46 16.27
CA ASP A 150 2.37 -15.42 17.08
C ASP A 150 1.26 -14.68 16.30
N LEU A 151 1.28 -14.75 14.96
CA LEU A 151 0.31 -14.07 14.09
C LEU A 151 -0.84 -14.97 13.59
N GLY A 152 -0.78 -16.30 13.79
CA GLY A 152 -1.81 -17.23 13.33
C GLY A 152 -2.13 -17.09 11.84
N HIS A 153 -3.35 -16.65 11.49
CA HIS A 153 -3.79 -16.40 10.11
C HIS A 153 -3.97 -14.90 9.83
N ALA A 154 -2.91 -14.11 10.06
CA ALA A 154 -2.94 -12.67 9.84
C ALA A 154 -2.76 -12.30 8.37
N ARG A 155 -3.47 -11.26 7.94
CA ARG A 155 -3.19 -10.52 6.71
C ARG A 155 -2.77 -9.12 7.10
N LEU A 156 -1.54 -8.76 6.77
CA LEU A 156 -0.92 -7.51 7.19
C LEU A 156 -0.65 -6.67 5.93
N PRO A 157 -1.53 -5.72 5.58
CA PRO A 157 -1.25 -4.81 4.49
C PRO A 157 0.03 -4.02 4.80
N LEU A 158 0.96 -3.94 3.85
CA LEU A 158 2.22 -3.22 4.06
C LEU A 158 2.08 -1.76 3.63
N GLY A 159 2.92 -0.87 4.14
CA GLY A 159 2.83 0.57 3.81
C GLY A 159 1.72 1.35 4.53
N MET A 160 1.04 0.75 5.51
CA MET A 160 -0.14 1.35 6.15
C MET A 160 0.13 1.93 7.54
N PHE A 161 -0.74 2.86 7.96
CA PHE A 161 -0.64 3.56 9.25
C PHE A 161 -1.96 3.54 10.01
N GLY A 162 -1.86 3.50 11.34
CA GLY A 162 -3.00 3.63 12.22
C GLY A 162 -4.00 2.47 12.12
N PRO A 163 -5.23 2.64 12.60
CA PRO A 163 -6.27 1.61 12.61
C PRO A 163 -6.73 1.18 11.21
N ALA A 164 -6.41 1.96 10.17
CA ALA A 164 -6.68 1.61 8.78
C ALA A 164 -5.94 0.35 8.31
N MET A 165 -5.05 -0.23 9.15
CA MET A 165 -4.35 -1.53 8.96
C MET A 165 -5.24 -2.69 8.44
N GLY A 166 -6.57 -2.59 8.52
CA GLY A 166 -7.49 -3.59 8.00
C GLY A 166 -7.79 -3.53 6.49
N SER A 167 -7.46 -2.45 5.77
CA SER A 167 -7.84 -2.31 4.34
C SER A 167 -6.64 -2.43 3.40
N PRO A 168 -6.61 -3.36 2.43
CA PRO A 168 -5.45 -3.53 1.54
C PRO A 168 -5.11 -2.27 0.72
N TYR A 169 -6.10 -1.44 0.34
CA TYR A 169 -5.86 -0.24 -0.47
C TYR A 169 -5.38 0.96 0.33
N ALA A 170 -5.34 0.84 1.65
CA ALA A 170 -4.67 1.78 2.52
C ALA A 170 -3.14 1.81 2.29
N ALA A 171 -2.64 0.83 1.55
CA ALA A 171 -1.27 0.68 1.14
C ALA A 171 -0.91 1.54 -0.08
N ALA A 172 -1.85 1.83 -0.99
CA ALA A 172 -1.62 2.35 -2.36
C ALA A 172 -1.01 3.77 -2.48
N PHE A 173 -0.59 4.40 -1.38
CA PHE A 173 0.24 5.61 -1.45
C PHE A 173 1.71 5.22 -1.64
N PRO A 174 2.46 5.86 -2.56
CA PRO A 174 3.88 5.58 -2.74
C PRO A 174 4.62 5.90 -1.44
N ARG A 175 4.88 4.88 -0.65
CA ARG A 175 5.60 4.94 0.63
C ARG A 175 6.79 4.01 0.51
N PRO A 176 7.95 4.29 1.12
CA PRO A 176 9.07 3.37 1.08
C PRO A 176 8.83 2.06 1.87
N LEU A 177 7.80 1.98 2.73
CA LEU A 177 7.61 0.92 3.74
C LEU A 177 6.83 -0.32 3.25
N TRP A 178 6.96 -0.64 1.97
CA TRP A 178 6.34 -1.79 1.30
C TRP A 178 7.14 -3.08 1.51
N ALA A 179 7.49 -3.41 2.75
CA ALA A 179 8.36 -4.56 3.01
C ALA A 179 8.12 -5.22 4.38
N ALA A 180 8.42 -6.50 4.46
CA ALA A 180 8.46 -7.29 5.69
C ALA A 180 9.81 -8.03 5.79
N ALA A 181 10.33 -8.19 7.01
CA ALA A 181 11.51 -9.00 7.26
C ALA A 181 11.14 -10.36 7.84
N LEU A 182 11.91 -11.38 7.49
CA LEU A 182 11.76 -12.76 7.94
C LEU A 182 13.14 -13.27 8.38
N GLY A 183 13.22 -13.95 9.53
CA GLY A 183 14.50 -14.45 10.01
C GLY A 183 14.57 -14.69 11.52
N ASP A 184 15.80 -14.77 12.02
CA ASP A 184 16.17 -14.91 13.43
C ASP A 184 17.58 -14.35 13.71
N ASP A 185 18.16 -14.70 14.86
CA ASP A 185 19.52 -14.32 15.26
C ASP A 185 20.62 -14.85 14.33
N ARG A 186 20.30 -15.80 13.44
CA ARG A 186 21.20 -16.32 12.41
C ARG A 186 21.06 -15.59 11.08
N GLY A 187 20.16 -14.62 10.94
CA GLY A 187 20.07 -13.81 9.73
C GLY A 187 18.65 -13.45 9.34
N TRP A 188 18.56 -12.47 8.46
CA TRP A 188 17.31 -11.85 8.07
C TRP A 188 17.27 -11.62 6.57
N VAL A 189 16.10 -11.85 5.98
CA VAL A 189 15.73 -11.37 4.65
C VAL A 189 14.64 -10.31 4.79
N VAL A 190 14.71 -9.24 4.01
CA VAL A 190 13.64 -8.27 3.81
C VAL A 190 13.08 -8.49 2.41
N ALA A 191 11.78 -8.66 2.32
CA ALA A 191 11.06 -8.83 1.06
C ALA A 191 10.07 -7.68 0.86
N GLY A 192 10.02 -7.13 -0.35
CA GLY A 192 9.13 -6.04 -0.71
C GLY A 192 9.11 -5.77 -2.21
N ALA A 193 8.47 -4.67 -2.62
CA ALA A 193 8.45 -4.22 -4.02
C ALA A 193 9.60 -3.24 -4.30
N GLY A 194 10.28 -3.39 -5.43
CA GLY A 194 11.32 -2.43 -5.85
C GLY A 194 10.77 -1.21 -6.60
N GLU A 195 9.50 -1.25 -7.04
CA GLU A 195 8.75 -0.11 -7.58
C GLU A 195 7.42 0.10 -6.82
N VAL A 196 6.70 1.19 -7.14
CA VAL A 196 5.35 1.40 -6.61
C VAL A 196 4.40 0.45 -7.33
N PRO A 197 3.82 -0.55 -6.66
CA PRO A 197 2.98 -1.54 -7.33
C PRO A 197 1.65 -0.90 -7.76
N ASP A 198 1.15 -1.28 -8.93
CA ASP A 198 -0.24 -1.02 -9.34
C ASP A 198 -1.21 -2.04 -8.71
N ALA A 199 -0.99 -2.31 -7.42
CA ALA A 199 -1.72 -3.27 -6.62
C ALA A 199 -1.49 -3.01 -5.13
N ALA A 200 -2.47 -3.36 -4.31
CA ALA A 200 -2.29 -3.36 -2.87
C ALA A 200 -1.40 -4.53 -2.44
N MET A 201 -0.33 -4.23 -1.71
CA MET A 201 0.53 -5.25 -1.12
C MET A 201 0.10 -5.65 0.30
N THR A 202 0.04 -6.97 0.52
CA THR A 202 -0.19 -7.59 1.82
C THR A 202 0.88 -8.63 2.11
N PHE A 203 1.30 -8.72 3.37
CA PHE A 203 2.04 -9.85 3.90
C PHE A 203 1.06 -10.82 4.56
N ASP A 204 0.84 -11.96 3.90
CA ASP A 204 -0.10 -13.00 4.32
C ASP A 204 0.64 -14.02 5.18
N VAL A 205 0.31 -14.12 6.46
CA VAL A 205 0.83 -15.12 7.38
C VAL A 205 -0.24 -16.18 7.60
N ARG A 206 0.12 -17.46 7.44
CA ARG A 206 -0.76 -18.58 7.74
C ARG A 206 -0.03 -19.64 8.56
N SER A 207 -0.43 -19.75 9.82
CA SER A 207 0.20 -20.60 10.83
C SER A 207 1.67 -20.25 11.05
N THR A 208 2.58 -20.88 10.32
CA THR A 208 4.04 -20.69 10.47
C THR A 208 4.73 -20.31 9.14
N SER A 209 3.94 -20.16 8.08
CA SER A 209 4.42 -19.78 6.76
C SER A 209 3.88 -18.41 6.37
N ALA A 210 4.57 -17.74 5.45
CA ALA A 210 4.18 -16.44 4.94
C ALA A 210 4.27 -16.35 3.41
N ALA A 211 3.65 -15.32 2.86
CA ALA A 211 3.69 -14.97 1.44
C ALA A 211 3.56 -13.45 1.29
N LEU A 212 4.06 -12.90 0.18
CA LEU A 212 3.65 -11.58 -0.30
C LEU A 212 2.51 -11.73 -1.29
N ARG A 213 1.51 -10.86 -1.20
CA ARG A 213 0.31 -10.86 -2.02
C ARG A 213 0.06 -9.48 -2.61
N TRP A 214 0.12 -9.36 -3.93
CA TRP A 214 -0.33 -8.19 -4.70
C TRP A 214 -1.77 -8.39 -5.12
N ARG A 215 -2.67 -7.51 -4.68
CA ARG A 215 -4.10 -7.55 -5.01
C ARG A 215 -4.40 -6.65 -6.19
N TYR A 216 -4.71 -7.28 -7.33
CA TYR A 216 -4.94 -6.62 -8.62
C TYR A 216 -6.39 -6.48 -9.02
N ARG A 217 -7.29 -7.35 -8.54
CA ARG A 217 -8.74 -7.35 -8.80
C ARG A 217 -9.16 -6.93 -10.22
N GLU A 218 -8.45 -7.42 -11.25
CA GLU A 218 -8.82 -7.19 -12.66
C GLU A 218 -10.22 -7.73 -12.97
N ASP A 219 -10.74 -8.66 -12.15
CA ASP A 219 -12.11 -9.14 -12.21
C ASP A 219 -13.15 -8.02 -12.02
N LEU A 220 -12.78 -6.94 -11.33
CA LEU A 220 -13.65 -5.79 -11.10
C LEU A 220 -13.49 -4.70 -12.14
N TRP A 221 -12.27 -4.37 -12.57
CA TRP A 221 -11.97 -3.22 -13.44
C TRP A 221 -11.37 -3.57 -14.80
N GLY A 222 -11.39 -4.85 -15.16
CA GLY A 222 -10.89 -5.32 -16.42
C GLY A 222 -9.38 -5.52 -16.45
N ALA A 223 -8.99 -6.55 -17.19
CA ALA A 223 -7.63 -6.83 -17.60
C ALA A 223 -7.14 -5.81 -18.67
N PRO A 224 -5.90 -5.29 -18.59
CA PRO A 224 -5.33 -4.44 -19.64
C PRO A 224 -5.01 -5.19 -20.96
N GLY A 225 -5.12 -6.52 -21.00
CA GLY A 225 -4.90 -7.34 -22.20
C GLY A 225 -4.59 -8.80 -21.87
N PRO A 226 -3.99 -9.59 -22.77
CA PRO A 226 -3.43 -10.91 -22.45
C PRO A 226 -2.02 -10.82 -21.83
N ARG A 227 -1.25 -9.79 -22.18
CA ARG A 227 0.13 -9.58 -21.69
C ARG A 227 0.17 -8.67 -20.47
N ARG A 228 0.97 -9.00 -19.47
CA ARG A 228 1.28 -8.17 -18.30
C ARG A 228 2.78 -8.02 -18.15
N ARG A 229 3.19 -6.85 -17.65
CA ARG A 229 4.58 -6.56 -17.37
C ARG A 229 4.69 -5.78 -16.06
N TRP A 230 5.68 -6.14 -15.26
CA TRP A 230 6.02 -5.49 -14.00
C TRP A 230 7.52 -5.24 -13.94
N THR A 231 7.94 -4.17 -13.27
CA THR A 231 9.34 -3.85 -13.04
C THR A 231 9.65 -4.02 -11.55
N ASP A 232 10.69 -4.74 -11.19
CA ASP A 232 11.01 -4.98 -9.78
C ASP A 232 9.81 -5.46 -8.88
N PRO A 233 8.88 -6.35 -9.32
CA PRO A 233 7.73 -6.76 -8.50
C PRO A 233 8.11 -7.51 -7.21
N LEU A 234 9.35 -7.99 -7.11
CA LEU A 234 9.92 -8.59 -5.90
C LEU A 234 11.37 -8.16 -5.74
N ARG A 235 11.69 -7.64 -4.57
CA ARG A 235 13.05 -7.32 -4.13
C ARG A 235 13.31 -7.99 -2.78
N LEU A 236 14.42 -8.72 -2.71
CA LEU A 236 14.92 -9.34 -1.50
C LEU A 236 16.28 -8.74 -1.16
N THR A 237 16.49 -8.38 0.11
CA THR A 237 17.80 -8.04 0.66
C THR A 237 18.04 -8.84 1.93
N TRP A 238 19.29 -9.15 2.24
CA TRP A 238 19.59 -9.91 3.45
C TRP A 238 20.83 -9.43 4.17
N ALA A 239 20.86 -9.69 5.48
CA ALA A 239 21.98 -9.39 6.35
C ALA A 239 21.91 -10.18 7.66
N GLY A 240 22.95 -10.10 8.48
CA GLY A 240 22.98 -10.71 9.81
C GLY A 240 21.96 -10.12 10.80
N THR A 241 21.42 -8.92 10.54
CA THR A 241 20.39 -8.29 11.38
C THR A 241 19.23 -7.76 10.54
N ALA A 242 18.02 -7.69 11.11
CA ALA A 242 16.86 -7.12 10.44
C ALA A 242 17.10 -5.67 10.01
N TRP A 243 17.79 -4.89 10.84
CA TRP A 243 18.13 -3.50 10.58
C TRP A 243 19.04 -3.33 9.39
N ASP A 244 20.09 -4.14 9.30
CA ASP A 244 21.01 -4.12 8.17
C ASP A 244 20.33 -4.59 6.88
N ALA A 245 19.44 -5.57 6.97
CA ALA A 245 18.66 -6.04 5.83
C ALA A 245 17.70 -4.94 5.32
N TYR A 246 17.02 -4.23 6.23
CA TYR A 246 16.20 -3.06 5.89
C TYR A 246 17.05 -1.91 5.34
N ALA A 247 18.21 -1.63 5.93
CA ALA A 247 19.11 -0.60 5.44
C ALA A 247 19.56 -0.90 4.00
N ALA A 248 19.92 -2.15 3.71
CA ALA A 248 20.22 -2.61 2.35
C ALA A 248 19.01 -2.48 1.41
N TYR A 249 17.80 -2.80 1.89
CA TYR A 249 16.57 -2.61 1.14
C TYR A 249 16.35 -1.13 0.79
N PHE A 250 16.39 -0.22 1.75
CA PHE A 250 16.16 1.21 1.48
C PHE A 250 17.28 1.86 0.65
N ALA A 251 18.53 1.44 0.83
CA ALA A 251 19.65 1.91 0.03
C ALA A 251 19.61 1.42 -1.43
N SER A 252 18.79 0.41 -1.73
CA SER A 252 18.65 -0.16 -3.07
C SER A 252 17.82 0.70 -4.03
N PHE A 253 17.02 1.64 -3.50
CA PHE A 253 16.18 2.51 -4.29
C PHE A 253 16.98 3.69 -4.84
N GLU A 254 16.63 4.12 -6.06
CA GLU A 254 17.19 5.35 -6.61
C GLU A 254 16.75 6.55 -5.76
N VAL A 255 17.70 7.15 -5.06
CA VAL A 255 17.46 8.40 -4.33
C VAL A 255 17.55 9.55 -5.33
N ARG A 256 16.39 10.06 -5.74
CA ARG A 256 16.35 11.32 -6.48
C ARG A 256 16.82 12.44 -5.55
N PRO A 257 17.74 13.32 -5.98
CA PRO A 257 18.12 14.48 -5.20
C PRO A 257 16.88 15.27 -4.79
N SER A 258 16.77 15.63 -3.52
CA SER A 258 15.73 16.55 -3.07
C SER A 258 15.85 17.85 -3.86
N THR A 259 14.77 18.27 -4.50
CA THR A 259 14.68 19.59 -5.15
C THR A 259 14.33 20.70 -4.16
N ALA A 260 14.09 20.38 -2.88
CA ALA A 260 13.75 21.35 -1.87
C ALA A 260 15.01 21.93 -1.19
N ASP A 261 15.15 23.26 -1.21
CA ASP A 261 16.20 24.02 -0.53
C ASP A 261 16.16 23.89 1.02
N ARG A 262 15.07 23.34 1.57
CA ARG A 262 14.94 23.00 2.99
C ARG A 262 14.43 21.56 3.14
N ALA A 263 15.18 20.76 3.91
CA ALA A 263 14.87 19.35 4.12
C ALA A 263 13.66 19.10 5.06
N ALA A 264 13.28 20.06 5.92
CA ALA A 264 12.14 19.96 6.83
C ALA A 264 11.63 21.35 7.28
N ALA A 265 10.32 21.49 7.50
CA ALA A 265 9.71 22.65 8.15
C ALA A 265 9.19 22.25 9.55
N SER A 266 9.35 23.13 10.54
CA SER A 266 8.70 22.96 11.84
C SER A 266 7.20 23.28 11.70
N VAL A 267 6.33 22.38 12.15
CA VAL A 267 4.89 22.47 11.95
C VAL A 267 4.16 22.43 13.28
N TRP A 268 3.30 23.43 13.53
CA TRP A 268 2.25 23.34 14.52
C TRP A 268 0.98 22.79 13.87
N ASN A 269 0.40 21.73 14.42
CA ASN A 269 -0.78 21.07 13.87
C ASN A 269 -1.96 21.16 14.84
N THR A 270 -3.09 21.70 14.39
CA THR A 270 -4.22 22.02 15.27
C THR A 270 -5.16 20.86 15.57
N TRP A 271 -4.88 19.63 15.13
CA TRP A 271 -5.80 18.49 15.32
C TRP A 271 -6.16 18.27 16.79
N GLY A 272 -5.15 18.32 17.67
CA GLY A 272 -5.33 18.19 19.12
C GLY A 272 -6.14 19.35 19.72
N ASP A 273 -5.92 20.58 19.25
CA ASP A 273 -6.64 21.77 19.70
C ASP A 273 -8.12 21.69 19.31
N PHE A 274 -8.39 21.45 18.02
CA PHE A 274 -9.74 21.42 17.46
C PHE A 274 -10.57 20.27 18.01
N ARG A 275 -9.96 19.08 18.19
CA ARG A 275 -10.61 17.93 18.83
C ARG A 275 -11.07 18.23 20.26
N ASN A 276 -10.37 19.10 20.97
CA ASN A 276 -10.71 19.54 22.32
C ASN A 276 -11.60 20.80 22.35
N GLY A 277 -12.06 21.27 21.19
CA GLY A 277 -12.94 22.43 21.07
C GLY A 277 -12.23 23.79 21.12
N HIS A 278 -10.89 23.82 21.01
CA HIS A 278 -10.11 25.05 21.03
C HIS A 278 -10.01 25.64 19.62
N PHE A 279 -10.97 26.50 19.25
CA PHE A 279 -11.06 27.09 17.90
C PHE A 279 -10.53 28.53 17.79
N ARG A 280 -9.92 29.08 18.85
CA ARG A 280 -9.38 30.45 18.85
C ARG A 280 -8.04 30.52 18.11
N LEU A 281 -8.10 30.70 16.79
CA LEU A 281 -6.91 30.72 15.92
C LEU A 281 -5.80 31.71 16.34
N PRO A 282 -6.09 32.94 16.83
CA PRO A 282 -5.03 33.84 17.26
C PRO A 282 -4.20 33.29 18.41
N GLU A 283 -4.82 32.65 19.40
CA GLU A 283 -4.11 32.05 20.55
C GLU A 283 -3.24 30.86 20.11
N VAL A 284 -3.75 30.06 19.17
CA VAL A 284 -3.01 28.95 18.58
C VAL A 284 -1.83 29.46 17.75
N ALA A 285 -2.01 30.56 17.02
CA ALA A 285 -0.95 31.20 16.24
C ALA A 285 0.13 31.81 17.14
N ASP A 286 -0.24 32.45 18.25
CA ASP A 286 0.72 32.94 19.26
C ASP A 286 1.56 31.78 19.81
N ALA A 287 0.92 30.68 20.21
CA ALA A 287 1.61 29.50 20.73
C ALA A 287 2.55 28.86 19.67
N ALA A 288 2.10 28.77 18.42
CA ALA A 288 2.92 28.25 17.33
C ALA A 288 4.15 29.14 17.07
N ALA A 289 3.97 30.47 17.10
CA ALA A 289 5.05 31.43 16.91
C ALA A 289 6.05 31.43 18.08
N ASP A 290 5.56 31.34 19.32
CA ASP A 290 6.38 31.26 20.53
C ASP A 290 7.29 30.01 20.54
N LEU A 291 6.83 28.92 19.93
CA LEU A 291 7.60 27.69 19.73
C LEU A 291 8.40 27.67 18.43
N ALA A 292 8.47 28.81 17.73
CA ALA A 292 9.19 28.98 16.48
C ALA A 292 8.79 27.96 15.39
N ALA A 293 7.50 27.63 15.29
CA ALA A 293 6.99 26.87 14.16
C ALA A 293 7.15 27.69 12.86
N ASP A 294 7.46 27.03 11.74
CA ASP A 294 7.50 27.67 10.43
C ASP A 294 6.10 27.75 9.79
N VAL A 295 5.23 26.78 10.12
CA VAL A 295 3.93 26.60 9.50
C VAL A 295 2.88 26.28 10.57
N LEU A 296 1.75 26.98 10.53
CA LEU A 296 0.52 26.62 11.24
C LEU A 296 -0.38 25.84 10.29
N VAL A 297 -0.63 24.56 10.59
CA VAL A 297 -1.51 23.69 9.82
C VAL A 297 -2.86 23.56 10.51
N LEU A 298 -3.89 24.05 9.85
CA LEU A 298 -5.28 23.89 10.26
C LEU A 298 -5.74 22.48 9.90
N ASP A 299 -5.92 21.64 10.92
CA ASP A 299 -6.28 20.23 10.75
C ASP A 299 -7.79 20.00 10.72
N ASP A 300 -8.21 18.73 10.67
CA ASP A 300 -9.61 18.30 10.70
C ASP A 300 -10.46 19.13 11.69
N HIS A 301 -11.71 19.40 11.31
CA HIS A 301 -12.66 20.38 11.88
C HIS A 301 -12.53 21.85 11.44
N TRP A 302 -11.49 22.23 10.69
CA TRP A 302 -11.44 23.60 10.11
C TRP A 302 -12.54 23.82 9.07
N GLU A 303 -12.90 22.75 8.34
CA GLU A 303 -13.88 22.77 7.26
C GLU A 303 -15.33 22.77 7.77
N SER A 304 -16.25 23.35 6.99
CA SER A 304 -17.70 23.33 7.27
C SER A 304 -18.28 21.91 7.34
N MET A 305 -17.68 21.00 6.59
CA MET A 305 -17.86 19.55 6.63
C MET A 305 -16.60 18.91 6.05
N VAL A 306 -16.35 17.63 6.36
CA VAL A 306 -15.19 16.91 5.81
C VAL A 306 -15.21 16.99 4.29
N SER A 307 -14.07 17.44 3.74
CA SER A 307 -13.80 17.55 2.31
C SER A 307 -14.41 18.78 1.62
N SER A 308 -15.07 19.70 2.33
CA SER A 308 -15.72 20.86 1.69
C SER A 308 -14.76 21.93 1.14
N GLY A 309 -13.53 22.03 1.65
CA GLY A 309 -12.56 23.07 1.32
C GLY A 309 -12.95 24.48 1.78
N LYS A 310 -13.96 24.61 2.65
CA LYS A 310 -14.53 25.88 3.09
C LYS A 310 -14.48 25.99 4.62
N PRO A 311 -14.12 27.15 5.19
CA PRO A 311 -14.03 27.30 6.64
C PRO A 311 -15.39 27.13 7.33
N HIS A 312 -15.38 26.52 8.51
CA HIS A 312 -16.55 26.42 9.37
C HIS A 312 -16.79 27.75 10.09
N THR A 313 -17.59 28.65 9.51
CA THR A 313 -17.82 30.01 10.02
C THR A 313 -18.41 30.08 11.44
N GLY A 314 -19.12 29.03 11.89
CA GLY A 314 -19.58 28.95 13.29
C GLY A 314 -18.46 28.70 14.31
N ARG A 315 -17.33 28.14 13.89
CA ARG A 315 -16.14 27.88 14.72
C ARG A 315 -15.10 28.99 14.52
N PHE A 316 -15.02 29.50 13.29
CA PHE A 316 -14.07 30.52 12.87
C PHE A 316 -14.82 31.69 12.20
N PRO A 317 -15.49 32.55 12.98
CA PRO A 317 -16.27 33.66 12.43
C PRO A 317 -15.41 34.69 11.68
N ASP A 318 -14.17 34.89 12.13
CA ASP A 318 -13.22 35.87 11.59
C ASP A 318 -12.05 35.19 10.84
N PHE A 319 -12.31 34.04 10.22
CA PHE A 319 -11.29 33.14 9.66
C PHE A 319 -10.19 33.84 8.85
N ASP A 320 -10.54 34.69 7.89
CA ASP A 320 -9.56 35.36 7.04
C ASP A 320 -8.70 36.37 7.82
N ALA A 321 -9.28 37.06 8.81
CA ALA A 321 -8.55 37.99 9.66
C ALA A 321 -7.59 37.25 10.60
N ASP A 322 -8.01 36.11 11.14
CA ASP A 322 -7.18 35.25 11.99
C ASP A 322 -6.00 34.65 11.21
N LEU A 323 -6.23 34.19 9.96
CA LEU A 323 -5.16 33.72 9.08
C LEU A 323 -4.18 34.86 8.73
N ALA A 324 -4.69 36.07 8.50
CA ALA A 324 -3.85 37.25 8.28
C ALA A 324 -3.03 37.59 9.53
N TYR A 325 -3.58 37.41 10.74
CA TYR A 325 -2.86 37.56 12.00
C TYR A 325 -1.72 36.54 12.12
N ALA A 326 -1.99 35.25 11.88
CA ALA A 326 -0.95 34.22 11.90
C ALA A 326 0.22 34.56 10.95
N ARG A 327 -0.09 35.05 9.73
CA ARG A 327 0.95 35.51 8.79
C ARG A 327 1.75 36.70 9.31
N LYS A 328 1.14 37.64 10.05
CA LYS A 328 1.86 38.77 10.68
C LYS A 328 2.86 38.31 11.74
N LEU A 329 2.60 37.18 12.39
CA LEU A 329 3.55 36.52 13.29
C LEU A 329 4.69 35.79 12.55
N GLY A 330 4.69 35.80 11.21
CA GLY A 330 5.68 35.14 10.38
C GLY A 330 5.37 33.68 10.06
N LEU A 331 4.21 33.17 10.48
CA LEU A 331 3.79 31.79 10.20
C LEU A 331 3.32 31.68 8.74
N ARG A 332 3.75 30.61 8.07
CA ARG A 332 3.08 30.16 6.84
C ARG A 332 1.88 29.30 7.19
N LEU A 333 0.97 29.12 6.24
CA LEU A 333 -0.27 28.37 6.47
C LEU A 333 -0.19 26.98 5.83
N GLY A 334 -0.87 26.04 6.44
CA GLY A 334 -1.22 24.79 5.78
C GLY A 334 -2.61 24.31 6.15
N PHE A 335 -3.16 23.44 5.32
CA PHE A 335 -4.52 22.94 5.48
C PHE A 335 -4.55 21.43 5.31
N TRP A 336 -5.27 20.79 6.22
CA TRP A 336 -5.65 19.40 6.08
C TRP A 336 -6.79 19.26 5.09
N GLN A 337 -6.74 18.20 4.27
CA GLN A 337 -7.81 17.83 3.36
C GLN A 337 -7.97 16.32 3.31
N SER A 338 -9.20 15.85 3.50
CA SER A 338 -9.57 14.51 3.07
C SER A 338 -9.56 14.42 1.54
N VAL A 339 -8.97 13.36 1.00
CA VAL A 339 -9.02 13.05 -0.45
C VAL A 339 -9.91 11.86 -0.78
N GLY A 340 -10.19 11.00 0.20
CA GLY A 340 -11.00 9.78 0.01
C GLY A 340 -12.43 9.88 0.57
N TRP A 341 -12.68 10.82 1.48
CA TRP A 341 -13.95 10.89 2.22
C TRP A 341 -14.69 12.21 2.02
N ILE A 342 -16.00 12.19 2.23
CA ILE A 342 -16.90 13.36 2.26
C ILE A 342 -18.11 13.12 3.18
N ASP A 343 -18.58 14.15 3.87
CA ASP A 343 -19.77 14.07 4.73
C ASP A 343 -21.09 14.15 3.95
N ASP A 344 -21.24 15.20 3.12
CA ASP A 344 -22.45 15.47 2.35
C ASP A 344 -22.09 15.63 0.85
N PRO A 345 -22.15 14.53 0.07
CA PRO A 345 -21.93 14.58 -1.38
C PRO A 345 -22.89 15.53 -2.10
N ALA A 346 -24.14 15.62 -1.67
CA ALA A 346 -25.16 16.39 -2.36
C ALA A 346 -24.90 17.90 -2.24
N ALA A 347 -24.33 18.36 -1.12
CA ALA A 347 -23.94 19.75 -0.90
C ALA A 347 -22.89 20.27 -1.91
N VAL A 348 -22.18 19.37 -2.59
CA VAL A 348 -21.17 19.70 -3.61
C VAL A 348 -21.55 19.17 -5.01
N GLY A 349 -22.82 18.80 -5.19
CA GLY A 349 -23.34 18.32 -6.48
C GLY A 349 -22.90 16.91 -6.88
N LEU A 350 -22.37 16.14 -5.93
CA LEU A 350 -22.07 14.73 -6.13
C LEU A 350 -23.29 13.88 -5.77
N THR A 351 -23.37 12.71 -6.39
CA THR A 351 -24.46 11.74 -6.21
C THR A 351 -23.89 10.38 -5.82
N ASP A 352 -24.76 9.41 -5.55
CA ASP A 352 -24.34 8.03 -5.29
C ASP A 352 -23.45 7.44 -6.40
N GLU A 353 -23.54 7.93 -7.64
CA GLU A 353 -22.70 7.47 -8.78
C GLU A 353 -21.24 7.93 -8.67
N ASP A 354 -20.98 8.91 -7.82
CA ASP A 354 -19.69 9.52 -7.60
C ASP A 354 -18.97 8.93 -6.38
N LEU A 355 -19.58 7.92 -5.74
CA LEU A 355 -19.12 7.25 -4.54
C LEU A 355 -18.75 5.80 -4.83
N LEU A 356 -17.82 5.25 -4.05
CA LEU A 356 -17.53 3.82 -4.09
C LEU A 356 -18.75 3.04 -3.58
N ARG A 357 -19.12 1.99 -4.32
CA ARG A 357 -20.32 1.19 -4.06
C ARG A 357 -19.97 -0.25 -3.74
N GLY A 358 -20.80 -0.89 -2.92
CA GLY A 358 -20.69 -2.32 -2.72
C GLY A 358 -21.32 -3.15 -3.83
N ALA A 359 -21.18 -4.47 -3.72
CA ALA A 359 -21.86 -5.43 -4.58
C ALA A 359 -23.39 -5.30 -4.56
N ASP A 360 -23.95 -4.69 -3.52
CA ASP A 360 -25.38 -4.35 -3.41
C ASP A 360 -25.76 -3.05 -4.15
N GLY A 361 -24.81 -2.43 -4.85
CA GLY A 361 -25.00 -1.18 -5.59
C GLY A 361 -25.10 0.07 -4.72
N ARG A 362 -25.02 -0.06 -3.39
CA ARG A 362 -25.17 1.08 -2.46
C ARG A 362 -23.82 1.71 -2.15
N PRO A 363 -23.74 3.04 -1.99
CA PRO A 363 -22.52 3.70 -1.56
C PRO A 363 -22.00 3.16 -0.22
N ARG A 364 -20.68 3.19 -0.03
CA ARG A 364 -20.01 2.74 1.18
C ARG A 364 -19.50 3.92 2.00
N ARG A 365 -19.50 3.71 3.32
CA ARG A 365 -18.92 4.63 4.27
C ARG A 365 -17.73 3.99 4.97
N ALA A 366 -16.84 4.83 5.47
CA ALA A 366 -15.70 4.45 6.27
C ALA A 366 -15.35 5.54 7.27
N ASN A 367 -14.48 5.20 8.22
CA ASN A 367 -13.92 6.12 9.18
C ASN A 367 -12.48 5.73 9.52
N TRP A 368 -11.83 6.50 10.39
CA TRP A 368 -10.41 6.31 10.75
C TRP A 368 -10.14 4.91 11.31
N ALA A 369 -11.10 4.36 12.07
CA ALA A 369 -10.99 3.05 12.71
C ALA A 369 -11.31 1.88 11.77
N LEU A 370 -11.94 2.14 10.62
CA LEU A 370 -12.68 1.15 9.82
C LEU A 370 -13.67 0.32 10.67
N ASP A 371 -14.17 0.88 11.77
CA ASP A 371 -15.14 0.22 12.65
C ASP A 371 -16.55 0.55 12.16
N PRO A 372 -17.33 -0.43 11.68
CA PRO A 372 -18.69 -0.19 11.19
C PRO A 372 -19.68 0.24 12.28
N ARG A 373 -19.28 0.19 13.57
CA ARG A 373 -20.13 0.58 14.71
C ARG A 373 -19.92 2.02 15.16
N ASP A 374 -18.81 2.64 14.76
CA ASP A 374 -18.53 4.02 15.12
C ASP A 374 -19.41 4.95 14.25
N PRO A 375 -20.14 5.90 14.84
CA PRO A 375 -21.05 6.78 14.12
C PRO A 375 -20.37 7.83 13.23
N ALA A 376 -19.08 8.14 13.43
CA ALA A 376 -18.34 9.14 12.67
C ALA A 376 -17.89 8.59 11.29
N GLN A 377 -18.87 8.22 10.47
CA GLN A 377 -18.67 7.61 9.16
C GLN A 377 -18.82 8.63 8.04
N HIS A 378 -17.92 8.57 7.08
CA HIS A 378 -17.89 9.43 5.90
C HIS A 378 -18.13 8.61 4.64
N TRP A 379 -18.78 9.20 3.63
CA TRP A 379 -18.92 8.55 2.33
C TRP A 379 -17.59 8.48 1.59
N CYS A 380 -17.35 7.36 0.92
CA CYS A 380 -16.11 7.13 0.18
C CYS A 380 -16.24 7.62 -1.26
N LEU A 381 -15.43 8.62 -1.63
CA LEU A 381 -15.37 9.18 -2.97
C LEU A 381 -14.81 8.16 -3.98
N ASP A 382 -15.43 8.08 -5.16
CA ASP A 382 -14.91 7.27 -6.27
C ASP A 382 -13.98 8.10 -7.16
N PRO A 383 -12.65 7.85 -7.14
CA PRO A 383 -11.71 8.56 -8.01
C PRO A 383 -11.90 8.24 -9.51
N SER A 384 -12.65 7.19 -9.85
CA SER A 384 -13.02 6.84 -11.22
C SER A 384 -14.06 7.81 -11.81
N SER A 385 -14.87 8.46 -10.98
CA SER A 385 -15.85 9.44 -11.42
C SER A 385 -15.18 10.75 -11.87
N ALA A 386 -15.51 11.19 -13.08
CA ALA A 386 -15.06 12.49 -13.60
C ALA A 386 -15.56 13.66 -12.74
N ARG A 387 -16.78 13.56 -12.16
CA ARG A 387 -17.32 14.60 -11.27
C ARG A 387 -16.57 14.64 -9.95
N THR A 388 -16.25 13.49 -9.36
CA THR A 388 -15.39 13.41 -8.16
C THR A 388 -14.02 14.03 -8.41
N ARG A 389 -13.36 13.68 -9.52
CA ARG A 389 -12.06 14.29 -9.88
C ARG A 389 -12.18 15.80 -10.06
N ALA A 390 -13.20 16.26 -10.79
CA ALA A 390 -13.44 17.69 -11.02
C ALA A 390 -13.68 18.43 -9.70
N PHE A 391 -14.46 17.85 -8.79
CA PHE A 391 -14.70 18.37 -7.44
C PHE A 391 -13.39 18.51 -6.66
N LEU A 392 -12.60 17.44 -6.55
CA LEU A 392 -11.32 17.47 -5.81
C LEU A 392 -10.35 18.50 -6.39
N VAL A 393 -10.25 18.60 -7.72
CA VAL A 393 -9.42 19.59 -8.41
C VAL A 393 -9.91 21.00 -8.12
N GLN A 394 -11.21 21.27 -8.29
CA GLN A 394 -11.77 22.60 -8.12
C GLN A 394 -11.64 23.07 -6.67
N ARG A 395 -12.03 22.23 -5.70
CA ARG A 395 -11.89 22.51 -4.27
C ARG A 395 -10.45 22.86 -3.89
N THR A 396 -9.50 22.05 -4.35
CA THR A 396 -8.07 22.25 -4.03
C THR A 396 -7.55 23.53 -4.67
N ARG A 397 -7.96 23.83 -5.92
CA ARG A 397 -7.60 25.07 -6.61
C ARG A 397 -8.14 26.29 -5.88
N GLU A 398 -9.40 26.28 -5.47
CA GLU A 398 -10.03 27.37 -4.72
C GLU A 398 -9.28 27.65 -3.40
N LEU A 399 -8.97 26.60 -2.65
CA LEU A 399 -8.20 26.72 -1.40
C LEU A 399 -6.81 27.31 -1.66
N VAL A 400 -6.08 26.81 -2.66
CA VAL A 400 -4.75 27.32 -3.02
C VAL A 400 -4.81 28.79 -3.44
N GLN A 401 -5.79 29.16 -4.25
CA GLN A 401 -5.97 30.54 -4.71
C GLN A 401 -6.36 31.50 -3.58
N ALA A 402 -7.23 31.06 -2.67
CA ALA A 402 -7.70 31.89 -1.56
C ALA A 402 -6.65 32.06 -0.46
N TYR A 403 -5.89 31.01 -0.16
CA TYR A 403 -5.09 30.95 1.06
C TYR A 403 -3.59 30.70 0.85
N ASP A 404 -3.11 30.57 -0.38
CA ASP A 404 -1.69 30.41 -0.71
C ASP A 404 -0.91 29.55 0.31
N PRO A 405 -1.31 28.27 0.48
CA PRO A 405 -0.77 27.43 1.54
C PRO A 405 0.65 26.98 1.22
N ALA A 406 1.51 26.98 2.24
CA ALA A 406 2.83 26.36 2.17
C ALA A 406 2.77 24.83 2.27
N ILE A 407 1.70 24.27 2.88
CA ILE A 407 1.51 22.83 3.06
C ILE A 407 0.05 22.44 2.80
N LEU A 408 -0.15 21.38 2.01
CA LEU A 408 -1.41 20.63 1.98
C LEU A 408 -1.18 19.28 2.65
N LYS A 409 -1.87 19.04 3.78
CA LYS A 409 -1.85 17.75 4.48
C LYS A 409 -2.98 16.89 3.92
N LEU A 410 -2.67 15.99 3.00
CA LEU A 410 -3.64 15.09 2.37
C LEU A 410 -3.82 13.82 3.19
N ASP A 411 -5.05 13.47 3.51
CA ASP A 411 -5.37 12.36 4.40
C ASP A 411 -6.50 11.48 3.87
N PHE A 412 -6.63 10.28 4.43
CA PHE A 412 -7.70 9.31 4.18
C PHE A 412 -7.86 8.80 2.75
N GLY A 413 -6.90 9.03 1.86
CA GLY A 413 -6.78 8.20 0.67
C GLY A 413 -6.54 6.72 1.03
N TYR A 414 -5.92 6.49 2.19
CA TYR A 414 -5.82 5.18 2.80
C TYR A 414 -7.03 4.78 3.66
N GLY A 415 -8.03 5.64 3.84
CA GLY A 415 -9.20 5.36 4.66
C GLY A 415 -10.30 4.59 3.93
N LEU A 416 -10.04 4.12 2.71
CA LEU A 416 -11.06 3.53 1.85
C LEU A 416 -11.24 2.04 2.15
N PRO A 417 -12.48 1.50 2.10
CA PRO A 417 -12.71 0.06 2.14
C PRO A 417 -11.98 -0.64 0.98
N GLY A 418 -11.55 -1.88 1.21
CA GLY A 418 -10.98 -2.69 0.13
C GLY A 418 -12.00 -2.99 -0.99
N PRO A 419 -11.53 -3.38 -2.17
CA PRO A 419 -12.36 -3.66 -3.36
C PRO A 419 -13.29 -4.86 -3.21
N ASP A 420 -13.09 -5.70 -2.19
CA ASP A 420 -14.05 -6.75 -1.82
C ASP A 420 -15.35 -6.15 -1.24
N VAL A 421 -15.29 -4.91 -0.74
CA VAL A 421 -16.39 -4.22 -0.04
C VAL A 421 -16.92 -3.05 -0.84
N ALA A 422 -16.03 -2.27 -1.46
CA ALA A 422 -16.36 -1.04 -2.18
C ALA A 422 -15.51 -0.92 -3.45
N ALA A 423 -16.14 -0.80 -4.60
CA ALA A 423 -15.47 -0.61 -5.88
C ALA A 423 -16.17 0.48 -6.71
N PRO A 424 -15.47 1.08 -7.68
CA PRO A 424 -16.09 1.95 -8.66
C PRO A 424 -17.21 1.25 -9.43
N PRO A 425 -18.33 1.93 -9.76
CA PRO A 425 -19.38 1.35 -10.60
C PRO A 425 -18.91 1.08 -12.04
N THR A 426 -17.85 1.74 -12.50
CA THR A 426 -17.32 1.58 -13.86
C THR A 426 -16.04 0.72 -13.87
N ARG A 427 -16.06 -0.36 -14.67
CA ARG A 427 -14.96 -1.33 -14.78
C ARG A 427 -13.80 -0.90 -15.68
N ARG A 428 -13.42 0.39 -15.76
CA ARG A 428 -12.50 0.87 -16.83
C ARG A 428 -11.24 1.60 -16.37
N CYS A 429 -11.05 1.86 -15.08
CA CYS A 429 -10.01 2.81 -14.66
C CYS A 429 -8.60 2.24 -14.45
N ALA A 430 -8.35 0.94 -14.60
CA ALA A 430 -7.03 0.37 -14.32
C ALA A 430 -6.07 0.31 -15.52
N ALA A 431 -6.53 0.49 -16.77
CA ALA A 431 -5.71 0.20 -17.94
C ALA A 431 -4.77 1.33 -18.39
N SER A 432 -4.56 2.39 -17.59
CA SER A 432 -3.63 3.44 -17.98
C SER A 432 -2.72 3.88 -16.86
N GLY A 433 -1.45 3.48 -16.96
CA GLY A 433 -0.32 4.09 -16.26
C GLY A 433 -0.06 5.57 -16.63
N SER A 434 -1.08 6.30 -17.09
CA SER A 434 -1.07 7.74 -17.26
C SER A 434 -2.31 8.30 -16.57
N ALA A 435 -2.13 9.32 -15.74
CA ALA A 435 -3.23 10.09 -15.12
C ALA A 435 -4.19 10.76 -16.15
N THR A 436 -3.94 10.56 -17.44
CA THR A 436 -4.58 11.24 -18.57
C THR A 436 -5.56 10.39 -19.40
N SER A 437 -5.65 9.06 -19.24
CA SER A 437 -6.44 8.26 -20.20
C SER A 437 -7.93 8.08 -19.86
N CYS A 438 -8.41 8.59 -18.72
CA CYS A 438 -9.84 8.66 -18.45
C CYS A 438 -10.51 9.80 -19.23
N THR A 439 -10.42 9.80 -20.55
CA THR A 439 -11.22 10.67 -21.43
C THR A 439 -12.46 9.95 -21.90
N ALA A 440 -13.61 10.61 -21.71
CA ALA A 440 -14.94 10.15 -22.09
C ALA A 440 -15.02 9.80 -23.58
N SER A 441 -15.62 8.64 -23.88
CA SER A 441 -16.26 8.36 -25.17
C SER A 441 -17.68 8.88 -25.17
#